data_AF-A0A355BJL5-F1
#
_entry.id   AF-A0A355BJL5-F1
#
_cell.length_a   1.000
_cell.length_b   1.000
_cell.length_c   1.000
_cell.angle_alpha   90.00
_cell.angle_beta   90.00
_cell.angle_gamma   90.00
#
_symmetry.space_group_name_H-M   'P 1'
#
loop_
_entity.id
_entity.type
_entity.pdbx_description
1 polymer ?
#
loop_
_entity_poly.entity_id
_entity_poly.type
_entity_poly.pdbx_seq_one_letter_code
_entity_poly.pdbx_strand_id
1 'polypeptide(L)'
;IVPDSRSSYYIDLGISRYLNTMRLYQQFGTETEPTQLLAAVAADLAARTTVVTLQDVTAEHSVDQDYVYYYRYFAYVALALVILGVSSIMLAFNRPDLRRRNQCSPLPLRHVNLQLAAGHSVFAVSCWAILVLFSLLLYGKDLLESGLFGLYCLNSFAFACVATSIGFLVGSFVRSHNAQAAAVNVVATCMSFVCGVF
;
A
#
# COMPACT_ATOMS: atom_id res chain seq x y z
N ILE A 1 3.91 -22.31 -24.84
CA ILE A 1 3.56 -20.97 -24.34
C ILE A 1 2.07 -21.02 -24.05
N VAL A 2 1.64 -20.68 -22.84
CA VAL A 2 0.21 -20.71 -22.48
C VAL A 2 -0.45 -19.48 -23.13
N PRO A 3 -1.51 -19.64 -23.95
CA PRO A 3 -2.26 -18.51 -24.49
C PRO A 3 -2.73 -17.59 -23.36
N ASP A 4 -2.67 -16.27 -23.57
CA ASP A 4 -3.10 -15.24 -22.61
C ASP A 4 -2.26 -15.14 -21.30
N SER A 5 -1.05 -15.71 -21.30
CA SER A 5 -0.09 -15.50 -20.22
C SER A 5 0.70 -14.19 -20.39
N ARG A 6 1.19 -13.63 -19.28
CA ARG A 6 2.07 -12.43 -19.31
C ARG A 6 3.23 -12.60 -20.29
N SER A 7 3.82 -13.80 -20.37
CA SER A 7 4.90 -14.10 -21.31
C SER A 7 4.43 -14.13 -22.76
N SER A 8 3.23 -14.64 -23.06
CA SER A 8 2.63 -14.54 -24.41
C SER A 8 2.47 -13.09 -24.84
N TYR A 9 1.95 -12.24 -23.95
CA TYR A 9 1.73 -10.82 -24.25
C TYR A 9 3.02 -10.07 -24.60
N TYR A 10 4.13 -10.35 -23.90
CA TYR A 10 5.43 -9.75 -24.24
C TYR A 10 5.96 -10.19 -25.60
N ILE A 11 5.72 -11.45 -25.99
CA ILE A 11 6.07 -11.95 -27.31
C ILE A 11 5.20 -11.31 -28.39
N ASP A 12 3.89 -11.21 -28.16
CA ASP A 12 2.95 -10.55 -29.07
C ASP A 12 3.28 -9.07 -29.26
N LEU A 13 3.71 -8.38 -28.20
CA LEU A 13 4.19 -7.01 -28.24
C LEU A 13 5.47 -6.89 -29.09
N GLY A 14 6.41 -7.83 -28.93
CA GLY A 14 7.64 -7.90 -29.72
C GLY A 14 7.37 -8.10 -31.21
N ILE A 15 6.49 -9.05 -31.54
CA ILE A 15 6.06 -9.32 -32.92
C ILE A 15 5.36 -8.10 -33.51
N SER A 16 4.41 -7.52 -32.79
CA SER A 16 3.65 -6.35 -33.24
C SER A 16 4.56 -5.14 -33.46
N ARG A 17 5.54 -4.93 -32.58
CA ARG A 17 6.55 -3.87 -32.72
C ARG A 17 7.35 -4.05 -34.00
N TYR A 18 7.90 -5.25 -34.23
CA TYR A 18 8.68 -5.55 -35.43
C TYR A 18 7.88 -5.33 -36.71
N LEU A 19 6.66 -5.87 -36.78
CA LEU A 19 5.80 -5.75 -37.97
C LEU A 19 5.34 -4.31 -38.22
N ASN A 20 5.05 -3.55 -37.16
CA ASN A 20 4.69 -2.14 -37.30
C ASN A 20 5.88 -1.28 -37.76
N THR A 21 7.08 -1.50 -37.21
CA THR A 21 8.29 -0.81 -37.67
C THR A 21 8.55 -1.13 -39.14
N MET A 22 8.47 -2.40 -39.55
CA MET A 22 8.60 -2.80 -40.95
C MET A 22 7.58 -2.11 -41.86
N ARG A 23 6.30 -2.03 -41.44
CA ARG A 23 5.25 -1.34 -42.17
C ARG A 23 5.52 0.16 -42.30
N LEU A 24 6.07 0.80 -41.27
CA LEU A 24 6.46 2.21 -41.32
C LEU A 24 7.59 2.46 -42.33
N TYR A 25 8.63 1.62 -42.34
CA TYR A 25 9.70 1.70 -43.36
C TYR A 25 9.18 1.44 -44.78
N GLN A 26 8.20 0.55 -44.96
CA GLN A 26 7.57 0.33 -46.27
C GLN A 26 6.70 1.50 -46.76
N GLN A 27 6.07 2.24 -45.84
CA GLN A 27 5.17 3.35 -46.19
C GLN A 27 5.89 4.68 -46.36
N PHE A 28 6.95 4.93 -45.59
CA PHE A 28 7.62 6.24 -45.51
C PHE A 28 9.14 6.18 -45.75
N GLY A 29 9.73 4.98 -45.85
CA GLY A 29 11.16 4.80 -46.08
C GLY A 29 11.54 4.93 -47.55
N THR A 30 12.80 5.27 -47.80
CA THR A 30 13.40 5.39 -49.14
C THR A 30 14.04 4.08 -49.63
N GLU A 31 14.14 3.07 -48.77
CA GLU A 31 14.82 1.82 -49.07
C GLU A 31 13.85 0.77 -49.64
N THR A 32 13.96 0.53 -50.94
CA THR A 32 13.10 -0.39 -51.71
C THR A 32 13.59 -1.83 -51.73
N GLU A 33 14.88 -2.06 -51.44
CA GLU A 33 15.47 -3.40 -51.46
C GLU A 33 15.15 -4.17 -50.16
N PRO A 34 14.56 -5.38 -50.25
CA PRO A 34 14.10 -6.14 -49.08
C PRO A 34 15.19 -6.43 -48.05
N THR A 35 16.43 -6.59 -48.49
CA THR A 35 17.58 -6.89 -47.64
C THR A 35 18.05 -5.68 -46.84
N GLN A 36 17.97 -4.48 -47.42
CA GLN A 36 18.36 -3.23 -46.75
C GLN A 36 17.31 -2.80 -45.73
N LEU A 37 16.03 -2.96 -46.07
CA LEU A 37 14.90 -2.70 -45.18
C LEU A 37 14.93 -3.57 -43.91
N LEU A 38 15.25 -4.87 -44.03
CA LEU A 38 15.40 -5.75 -42.88
C LEU A 38 16.57 -5.35 -41.98
N ALA A 39 17.69 -4.91 -42.58
CA ALA A 39 18.84 -4.41 -41.84
C ALA A 39 18.53 -3.11 -41.08
N ALA A 40 17.82 -2.16 -41.71
CA ALA A 40 17.39 -0.91 -41.09
C ALA A 40 16.42 -1.14 -39.92
N VAL A 41 15.42 -2.01 -40.11
CA VAL A 41 14.47 -2.41 -39.05
C VAL A 41 15.21 -3.09 -37.88
N ALA A 42 16.12 -4.01 -38.17
CA ALA A 42 16.90 -4.69 -37.13
C ALA A 42 17.81 -3.71 -36.36
N ALA A 43 18.42 -2.74 -37.04
CA ALA A 43 19.24 -1.70 -36.42
C ALA A 43 18.41 -0.77 -35.53
N ASP A 44 17.22 -0.38 -35.97
CA ASP A 44 16.30 0.49 -35.21
C ASP A 44 15.72 -0.21 -33.98
N LEU A 45 15.37 -1.50 -34.09
CA LEU A 45 14.96 -2.30 -32.92
C LEU A 45 16.11 -2.65 -31.97
N ALA A 46 17.36 -2.67 -32.47
CA ALA A 46 18.54 -2.84 -31.64
C ALA A 46 18.90 -1.58 -30.84
N ALA A 47 18.43 -0.40 -31.29
CA ALA A 47 18.58 0.84 -30.55
C ALA A 47 17.74 0.77 -29.26
N ARG A 48 18.41 0.47 -28.15
CA ARG A 48 17.82 0.57 -26.82
C ARG A 48 17.68 2.05 -26.49
N THR A 49 16.51 2.61 -26.69
CA THR A 49 16.13 3.80 -25.93
C THR A 49 16.08 3.37 -24.47
N THR A 50 17.05 3.82 -23.69
CA THR A 50 16.94 3.82 -22.23
C THR A 50 15.77 4.71 -21.89
N VAL A 51 14.59 4.10 -21.81
CA VAL A 51 13.46 4.69 -21.12
C VAL A 51 13.90 4.74 -19.68
N VAL A 52 14.50 5.86 -19.29
CA VAL A 52 14.70 6.22 -17.88
C VAL A 52 13.30 6.32 -17.32
N THR A 53 12.79 5.20 -16.80
CA THR A 53 11.64 5.23 -15.92
C THR A 53 12.05 6.07 -14.71
N LEU A 54 11.11 6.80 -14.10
CA LEU A 54 11.38 7.63 -12.91
C LEU A 54 12.07 6.87 -11.75
N GLN A 55 12.15 5.54 -11.86
CA GLN A 55 12.84 4.62 -10.96
C GLN A 55 14.38 4.66 -11.09
N ASP A 56 14.93 5.02 -12.26
CA ASP A 56 16.39 5.12 -12.46
C ASP A 56 16.97 6.43 -11.90
N VAL A 57 16.18 7.51 -11.82
CA VAL A 57 16.63 8.77 -11.19
C VAL A 57 16.76 8.61 -9.66
N THR A 58 16.05 7.65 -9.06
CA THR A 58 16.26 7.26 -7.66
C THR A 58 17.39 6.25 -7.46
N ALA A 59 17.88 5.60 -8.52
CA ALA A 59 18.92 4.56 -8.39
C ALA A 59 20.33 5.13 -8.12
N GLU A 60 20.59 6.41 -8.42
CA GLU A 60 21.87 7.04 -8.05
C GLU A 60 21.95 7.40 -6.55
N HIS A 61 20.82 7.41 -5.84
CA HIS A 61 20.77 7.57 -4.38
C HIS A 61 20.27 6.28 -3.72
N SER A 62 21.24 5.46 -3.33
CA SER A 62 21.15 4.33 -2.41
C SER A 62 20.36 3.11 -2.89
N VAL A 63 21.00 1.95 -2.75
CA VAL A 63 20.32 0.66 -2.50
C VAL A 63 19.17 0.94 -1.55
N ASP A 64 17.94 0.84 -2.06
CA ASP A 64 16.71 1.15 -1.32
C ASP A 64 16.69 0.26 -0.08
N GLN A 65 17.06 0.82 1.07
CA GLN A 65 17.39 0.05 2.26
C GLN A 65 16.13 -0.69 2.72
N ASP A 66 16.23 -1.99 3.02
CA ASP A 66 15.09 -2.87 3.28
C ASP A 66 14.10 -2.33 4.34
N TYR A 67 14.59 -1.52 5.29
CA TYR A 67 13.76 -0.87 6.29
C TYR A 67 12.80 0.19 5.71
N VAL A 68 13.13 0.84 4.59
CA VAL A 68 12.28 1.82 3.90
C VAL A 68 11.04 1.12 3.33
N TYR A 69 11.24 -0.03 2.69
CA TYR A 69 10.15 -0.89 2.24
C TYR A 69 9.27 -1.36 3.40
N TYR A 70 9.88 -1.74 4.52
CA TYR A 70 9.15 -2.13 5.72
C TYR A 70 8.21 -1.02 6.19
N TYR A 71 8.70 0.21 6.37
CA TYR A 71 7.87 1.33 6.82
C TYR A 71 6.86 1.81 5.78
N ARG A 72 7.08 1.57 4.49
CA ARG A 72 6.06 1.80 3.46
C ARG A 72 4.89 0.84 3.63
N TYR A 73 5.17 -0.47 3.77
CA TYR A 73 4.14 -1.49 4.01
C TYR A 73 3.50 -1.40 5.40
N PHE A 74 4.24 -0.88 6.39
CA PHE A 74 3.72 -0.62 7.73
C PHE A 74 2.42 0.19 7.68
N ALA A 75 2.33 1.19 6.81
CA ALA A 75 1.13 2.04 6.70
C ALA A 75 -0.12 1.22 6.37
N TYR A 76 -0.03 0.28 5.42
CA TYR A 76 -1.14 -0.62 5.09
C TYR A 76 -1.50 -1.52 6.28
N VAL A 77 -0.50 -2.19 6.87
CA VAL A 77 -0.72 -3.15 7.96
C VAL A 77 -1.30 -2.47 9.19
N ALA A 78 -0.74 -1.33 9.60
CA ALA A 78 -1.20 -0.56 10.74
C ALA A 78 -2.63 -0.07 10.54
N LEU A 79 -2.96 0.44 9.34
CA LEU A 79 -4.30 0.91 9.03
C LEU A 79 -5.31 -0.24 9.08
N ALA A 80 -5.05 -1.36 8.38
CA ALA A 80 -5.96 -2.50 8.37
C ALA A 80 -6.20 -3.07 9.78
N LEU A 81 -5.12 -3.23 10.55
CA LEU A 81 -5.14 -3.81 11.89
C LEU A 81 -5.86 -2.90 12.90
N VAL A 82 -5.62 -1.59 12.86
CA VAL A 82 -6.28 -0.62 13.73
C VAL A 82 -7.77 -0.50 13.39
N ILE A 83 -8.15 -0.41 12.11
CA ILE A 83 -9.57 -0.38 11.72
C ILE A 83 -10.27 -1.65 12.20
N LEU A 84 -9.68 -2.82 11.96
CA LEU A 84 -10.25 -4.11 12.36
C LEU A 84 -10.44 -4.19 13.88
N GLY A 85 -9.41 -3.83 14.66
CA GLY A 85 -9.47 -3.88 16.11
C GLY A 85 -10.45 -2.87 16.71
N VAL A 86 -10.37 -1.61 16.30
CA VAL A 86 -11.27 -0.54 16.80
C VAL A 86 -12.73 -0.86 16.47
N SER A 87 -13.01 -1.26 15.23
CA SER A 87 -14.37 -1.66 14.83
C SER A 87 -14.87 -2.91 15.58
N SER A 88 -13.99 -3.85 15.92
CA SER A 88 -14.37 -5.03 16.72
C SER A 88 -14.78 -4.64 18.13
N ILE A 89 -14.00 -3.76 18.76
CA ILE A 89 -14.31 -3.19 20.08
C ILE A 89 -15.65 -2.46 20.00
N MET A 90 -15.86 -1.61 18.99
CA MET A 90 -17.15 -0.93 18.81
C MET A 90 -18.31 -1.90 18.63
N LEU A 91 -18.14 -3.01 17.90
CA LEU A 91 -19.18 -4.02 17.72
C LEU A 91 -19.57 -4.68 19.06
N ALA A 92 -18.59 -4.94 19.92
CA ALA A 92 -18.83 -5.50 21.25
C ALA A 92 -19.58 -4.52 22.15
N PHE A 93 -19.16 -3.24 22.19
CA PHE A 93 -19.75 -2.22 23.06
C PHE A 93 -21.10 -1.69 22.55
N ASN A 94 -21.36 -1.74 21.25
CA ASN A 94 -22.61 -1.29 20.65
C ASN A 94 -23.73 -2.35 20.70
N ARG A 95 -23.49 -3.51 21.33
CA ARG A 95 -24.54 -4.50 21.60
C ARG A 95 -25.68 -3.85 22.39
N PRO A 96 -26.95 -4.11 22.02
CA PRO A 96 -28.09 -3.41 22.58
C PRO A 96 -28.19 -3.59 24.10
N ASP A 97 -27.88 -4.78 24.62
CA ASP A 97 -27.93 -5.07 26.06
C ASP A 97 -26.90 -4.26 26.85
N LEU A 98 -25.66 -4.19 26.35
CA LEU A 98 -24.60 -3.40 26.97
C LEU A 98 -24.88 -1.90 26.88
N ARG A 99 -25.36 -1.44 25.73
CA ARG A 99 -25.71 -0.03 25.51
C ARG A 99 -26.85 0.43 26.40
N ARG A 100 -27.91 -0.37 26.55
CA ARG A 100 -29.05 -0.08 27.45
C ARG A 100 -28.62 -0.07 28.92
N ARG A 101 -27.80 -1.03 29.35
CA ARG A 101 -27.25 -1.04 30.72
C ARG A 101 -26.42 0.19 31.03
N ASN A 102 -25.60 0.63 30.07
CA ASN A 102 -24.77 1.81 30.25
C ASN A 102 -25.60 3.10 30.30
N GLN A 103 -26.69 3.18 29.56
CA GLN A 103 -27.64 4.30 29.59
C GLN A 103 -28.41 4.41 30.91
N CYS A 104 -28.66 3.29 31.59
CA CYS A 104 -29.28 3.28 32.93
C CYS A 104 -28.27 3.57 34.06
N SER A 105 -26.97 3.65 33.76
CA SER A 105 -25.96 3.94 34.76
C SER A 105 -25.99 5.44 35.12
N PRO A 106 -25.65 5.82 36.37
CA PRO A 106 -25.56 7.22 36.78
C PRO A 106 -24.33 7.95 36.21
N LEU A 107 -23.68 7.37 35.19
CA LEU A 107 -22.51 7.96 34.55
C LEU A 107 -22.93 8.85 33.37
N PRO A 108 -22.41 10.09 33.28
CA PRO A 108 -22.66 10.95 32.13
C PRO A 108 -22.04 10.34 30.86
N LEU A 109 -22.77 10.41 29.74
CA LEU A 109 -22.36 9.88 28.44
C LEU A 109 -20.95 10.32 28.00
N ARG A 110 -20.54 11.54 28.40
CA ARG A 110 -19.20 12.07 28.10
C ARG A 110 -18.08 11.22 28.71
N HIS A 111 -18.25 10.74 29.94
CA HIS A 111 -17.22 9.93 30.61
C HIS A 111 -17.10 8.55 29.97
N VAL A 112 -18.23 7.95 29.59
CA VAL A 112 -18.27 6.70 28.83
C VAL A 112 -17.54 6.85 27.49
N ASN A 113 -17.83 7.89 26.73
CA ASN A 113 -17.20 8.12 25.43
C ASN A 113 -15.69 8.39 25.57
N LEU A 114 -15.28 9.09 26.63
CA LEU A 114 -13.87 9.37 26.90
C LEU A 114 -13.11 8.10 27.30
N GLN A 115 -13.71 7.22 28.11
CA GLN A 115 -13.16 5.90 28.43
C GLN A 115 -13.04 5.01 27.19
N LEU A 116 -14.05 5.03 26.31
CA LEU A 116 -14.02 4.28 25.06
C LEU A 116 -12.92 4.81 24.11
N ALA A 117 -12.80 6.13 23.99
CA ALA A 117 -11.74 6.77 23.21
C ALA A 117 -10.35 6.42 23.77
N ALA A 118 -10.16 6.51 25.08
CA ALA A 118 -8.91 6.10 25.73
C ALA A 118 -8.59 4.62 25.49
N GLY A 119 -9.59 3.75 25.53
CA GLY A 119 -9.44 2.33 25.20
C GLY A 119 -8.97 2.10 23.75
N HIS A 120 -9.55 2.83 22.79
CA HIS A 120 -9.10 2.77 21.40
C HIS A 120 -7.67 3.30 21.22
N SER A 121 -7.31 4.39 21.90
CA SER A 121 -5.94 4.91 21.89
C SER A 121 -4.94 3.90 22.44
N VAL A 122 -5.22 3.27 23.59
CA VAL A 122 -4.33 2.25 24.17
C VAL A 122 -4.17 1.06 23.24
N PHE A 123 -5.26 0.60 22.61
CA PHE A 123 -5.20 -0.47 21.62
C PHE A 123 -4.31 -0.10 20.44
N ALA A 124 -4.52 1.08 19.83
CA ALA A 124 -3.75 1.53 18.69
C ALA A 124 -2.25 1.71 19.01
N VAL A 125 -1.93 2.28 20.18
CA VAL A 125 -0.54 2.41 20.66
C VAL A 125 0.10 1.03 20.86
N SER A 126 -0.65 0.06 21.38
CA SER A 126 -0.16 -1.31 21.55
C SER A 126 0.15 -1.96 20.20
N CYS A 127 -0.74 -1.82 19.21
CA CYS A 127 -0.52 -2.31 17.85
C CYS A 127 0.69 -1.65 17.18
N TRP A 128 0.81 -0.32 17.30
CA TRP A 128 1.97 0.43 16.81
C TRP A 128 3.27 -0.06 17.46
N ALA A 129 3.29 -0.23 18.79
CA ALA A 129 4.46 -0.69 19.51
C ALA A 129 4.90 -2.09 19.08
N ILE A 130 3.94 -3.00 18.85
CA ILE A 130 4.23 -4.35 18.33
C ILE A 130 4.87 -4.27 16.94
N LEU A 131 4.32 -3.46 16.03
CA LEU A 131 4.87 -3.31 14.68
C LEU A 131 6.27 -2.66 14.69
N VAL A 132 6.50 -1.63 15.51
CA VAL A 132 7.84 -1.03 15.68
C VAL A 132 8.83 -2.05 16.26
N LEU A 133 8.39 -2.86 17.22
CA LEU A 133 9.21 -3.94 17.79
C LEU A 133 9.62 -4.96 16.71
N PHE A 134 8.69 -5.33 15.82
CA PHE A 134 9.01 -6.19 14.68
C PHE A 134 10.04 -5.55 13.73
N SER A 135 9.94 -4.24 13.49
CA SER A 135 10.93 -3.50 12.70
C SER A 135 12.33 -3.60 13.31
N LEU A 136 12.43 -3.41 14.63
CA LEU A 136 13.70 -3.53 15.37
C LEU A 136 14.26 -4.95 15.35
N LEU A 137 13.40 -5.96 15.42
CA LEU A 137 13.85 -7.36 15.39
C LEU A 137 14.41 -7.77 14.03
N LEU A 138 13.85 -7.24 12.94
CA LEU A 138 14.27 -7.56 11.58
C LEU A 138 15.44 -6.70 11.09
N TYR A 139 15.36 -5.38 11.30
CA TYR A 139 16.27 -4.39 10.69
C TYR A 139 16.94 -3.47 11.72
N GLY A 140 16.90 -3.82 13.01
CA GLY A 140 17.34 -2.92 14.08
C GLY A 140 18.78 -2.41 13.95
N LYS A 141 19.71 -3.21 13.41
CA LYS A 141 21.11 -2.78 13.24
C LYS A 141 21.23 -1.67 12.19
N ASP A 142 20.75 -1.93 10.98
CA ASP A 142 20.80 -0.98 9.86
C ASP A 142 19.97 0.28 10.15
N LEU A 143 18.81 0.11 10.80
CA LEU A 143 17.90 1.20 11.14
C LEU A 143 18.46 2.11 12.25
N LEU A 144 19.13 1.55 13.26
CA LEU A 144 19.76 2.35 14.32
C LEU A 144 21.03 3.03 13.84
N GLU A 145 21.84 2.36 13.01
CA GLU A 145 23.05 2.93 12.43
C GLU A 145 22.75 4.11 11.48
N SER A 146 21.59 4.09 10.81
CA SER A 146 21.14 5.20 9.98
C SER A 146 20.87 6.50 10.76
N GLY A 147 20.53 6.42 12.05
CA GLY A 147 20.09 7.56 12.87
C GLY A 147 18.68 8.07 12.55
N LEU A 148 17.97 7.51 11.55
CA LEU A 148 16.61 7.93 11.18
C LEU A 148 15.50 7.26 11.99
N PHE A 149 15.84 6.31 12.87
CA PHE A 149 14.86 5.53 13.65
C PHE A 149 13.80 6.39 14.35
N GLY A 150 14.21 7.49 14.99
CA GLY A 150 13.29 8.38 15.70
C GLY A 150 12.26 9.05 14.79
N LEU A 151 12.67 9.44 13.57
CA LEU A 151 11.79 10.04 12.57
C LEU A 151 10.74 9.02 12.08
N TYR A 152 11.17 7.78 11.80
CA TYR A 152 10.25 6.70 11.41
C TYR A 152 9.27 6.34 12.52
N CYS A 153 9.73 6.28 13.78
CA CYS A 153 8.86 6.07 14.93
C CYS A 153 7.83 7.18 15.09
N LEU A 154 8.24 8.45 14.99
CA LEU A 154 7.32 9.57 15.13
C LEU A 154 6.30 9.62 13.99
N ASN A 155 6.74 9.38 12.75
CA ASN A 155 5.87 9.34 11.58
C ASN A 155 4.85 8.19 11.68
N SER A 156 5.32 6.97 11.93
CA SER A 156 4.44 5.80 12.10
C SER A 156 3.46 5.96 13.27
N PHE A 157 3.86 6.65 14.34
CA PHE A 157 2.98 6.96 15.46
C PHE A 157 1.89 7.96 15.07
N ALA A 158 2.24 9.05 14.40
CA ALA A 158 1.27 10.02 13.88
C ALA A 158 0.28 9.34 12.92
N PHE A 159 0.78 8.45 12.06
CA PHE A 159 -0.06 7.65 11.18
C PHE A 159 -1.02 6.74 11.96
N ALA A 160 -0.57 6.10 13.04
CA ALA A 160 -1.43 5.28 13.90
C ALA A 160 -2.58 6.11 14.53
N CYS A 161 -2.33 7.37 14.91
CA CYS A 161 -3.39 8.27 15.39
C CYS A 161 -4.46 8.54 14.31
N VAL A 162 -4.03 8.78 13.06
CA VAL A 162 -4.93 8.96 11.92
C VAL A 162 -5.72 7.68 11.64
N ALA A 163 -5.05 6.53 11.60
CA ALA A 163 -5.67 5.23 11.42
C ALA A 163 -6.72 4.93 12.51
N THR A 164 -6.47 5.34 13.76
CA THR A 164 -7.43 5.20 14.87
C THR A 164 -8.69 6.03 14.64
N SER A 165 -8.53 7.26 14.14
CA SER A 165 -9.64 8.14 13.82
C SER A 165 -10.52 7.56 12.70
N ILE A 166 -9.88 7.01 11.66
CA ILE A 166 -10.56 6.30 10.58
C ILE A 166 -11.25 5.04 11.11
N GLY A 167 -10.57 4.24 11.93
CA GLY A 167 -11.11 3.04 12.55
C GLY A 167 -12.34 3.32 13.42
N PHE A 168 -12.33 4.42 14.17
CA PHE A 168 -13.47 4.86 14.98
C PHE A 168 -14.66 5.29 14.10
N LEU A 169 -14.39 6.02 13.02
CA LEU A 169 -15.41 6.40 12.05
C LEU A 169 -16.06 5.15 11.42
N VAL A 170 -15.24 4.21 10.92
CA VAL A 170 -15.71 2.96 10.33
C VAL A 170 -16.48 2.12 11.36
N GLY A 171 -15.94 1.96 12.57
CA GLY A 171 -16.55 1.20 13.66
C GLY A 171 -17.90 1.75 14.10
N SER A 172 -18.16 3.05 13.91
CA SER A 172 -19.44 3.67 14.23
C SER A 172 -20.58 3.25 13.27
N PHE A 173 -20.25 2.89 12.02
CA PHE A 173 -21.24 2.50 11.01
C PHE A 173 -21.44 0.98 10.90
N VAL A 174 -20.42 0.20 11.26
CA VAL A 174 -20.43 -1.26 11.13
C VAL A 174 -21.36 -1.89 12.17
N ARG A 175 -22.23 -2.82 11.72
CA ARG A 175 -23.18 -3.55 12.58
C ARG A 175 -23.02 -5.08 12.55
N SER A 176 -22.21 -5.62 11.65
CA SER A 176 -21.95 -7.06 11.53
C SER A 176 -20.49 -7.32 11.18
N HIS A 177 -19.99 -8.50 11.52
CA HIS A 177 -18.63 -8.93 11.17
C HIS A 177 -18.40 -8.97 9.65
N ASN A 178 -19.43 -9.29 8.86
CA ASN A 178 -19.32 -9.24 7.40
C ASN A 178 -19.14 -7.81 6.88
N ALA A 179 -19.94 -6.86 7.40
CA ALA A 179 -19.79 -5.45 7.04
C ALA A 179 -18.44 -4.89 7.51
N GLN A 180 -17.94 -5.38 8.64
CA GLN A 180 -16.64 -5.02 9.18
C GLN A 180 -15.51 -5.43 8.24
N ALA A 181 -15.47 -6.71 7.85
CA ALA A 181 -14.44 -7.25 6.97
C ALA A 181 -14.45 -6.55 5.60
N ALA A 182 -15.65 -6.30 5.05
CA ALA A 182 -15.80 -5.55 3.82
C ALA A 182 -15.24 -4.11 3.95
N ALA A 183 -15.60 -3.40 5.02
CA ALA A 183 -15.12 -2.04 5.25
C ALA A 183 -13.61 -1.97 5.44
N VAL A 184 -13.02 -2.86 6.25
CA VAL A 184 -11.57 -2.93 6.48
C VAL A 184 -10.84 -3.14 5.17
N ASN A 185 -11.24 -4.14 4.38
CA ASN A 185 -10.56 -4.47 3.14
C ASN A 185 -10.66 -3.35 2.11
N VAL A 186 -11.85 -2.76 1.92
CA VAL A 186 -12.05 -1.67 0.96
C VAL A 186 -11.25 -0.45 1.38
N VAL A 187 -11.39 0.01 2.63
CA VAL A 187 -10.72 1.23 3.09
C VAL A 187 -9.21 1.05 3.09
N ALA A 188 -8.69 -0.07 3.61
CA ALA A 188 -7.26 -0.29 3.67
C ALA A 188 -6.62 -0.44 2.28
N THR A 189 -7.27 -1.18 1.39
CA THR A 189 -6.74 -1.42 0.05
C THR A 189 -6.83 -0.16 -0.82
N CYS A 190 -8.00 0.51 -0.86
CA CYS A 190 -8.17 1.74 -1.65
C CYS A 190 -7.21 2.84 -1.19
N MET A 191 -7.07 3.03 0.11
CA MET A 191 -6.18 4.07 0.64
C MET A 191 -4.71 3.74 0.37
N SER A 192 -4.33 2.46 0.42
CA SER A 192 -2.96 2.03 0.09
C SER A 192 -2.63 2.21 -1.39
N PHE A 193 -3.59 2.00 -2.30
CA PHE A 193 -3.40 2.30 -3.72
C PHE A 193 -3.27 3.81 -3.97
N VAL A 194 -4.14 4.62 -3.37
CA VAL A 194 -4.11 6.09 -3.57
C VAL A 194 -2.84 6.71 -2.96
N CYS A 195 -2.37 6.20 -1.82
CA CYS A 195 -1.18 6.70 -1.14
C CYS A 195 0.14 6.12 -1.69
N GLY A 196 0.11 5.25 -2.70
CA GLY A 196 1.33 4.69 -3.32
C GLY A 196 2.10 3.75 -2.42
N VAL A 197 1.40 3.00 -1.54
CA VAL A 197 2.04 1.94 -0.74
C VAL A 197 2.40 0.75 -1.63
N PHE A 198 1.50 0.42 -2.57
CA PHE A 198 1.64 -0.58 -3.62
C PHE A 198 2.05 0.09 -4.93
#